data_AF-A0A973Z0N2-F1
#
_entry.id   AF-A0A973Z0N2-F1
#
_cell.length_a   1.000
_cell.length_b   1.000
_cell.length_c   1.000
_cell.angle_alpha   90.00
_cell.angle_beta   90.00
_cell.angle_gamma   90.00
#
_symmetry.space_group_name_H-M   'P 1'
#
loop_
_entity.id
_entity.type
_entity.pdbx_description
1 polymer ?
#
loop_
_entity_poly.entity_id
_entity_poly.type
_entity_poly.pdbx_seq_one_letter_code
_entity_poly.pdbx_strand_id
1 'polypeptide(L)'
;MDLGGTWPDIDYSSGGGADFPAFEHLVRARALPPAERLAALEAWRRLAPRSDNWWYNEIGAPELVADALLDLDLSPADRAAWGEWLAASAGPVEPTGQNLVWTAAVDLRRGLITRDDAVVAEAVDRMCSVLAFTDGEGVQRDHSFHHHGPQLYSGGYGASMVASLTRWLHLFPAPAVRFFTDFLLDGRQWFAHGSSYDFAAMGRELVRPDAHRLDSLREAADTLLGLPSPHRADELADLASRLRGDGPPLVGTKWFPRSDYLAHRRPTWSFAVRVSSTRTVPTESLNGENTLGRHLGDGVATIRVGAADGYREVLSRWDWARLPGTTTEQGRPLEPRPYLERGASDDVFGWAGDGHGVAVMRIAGVDRFTDGWKAWFCFPDAVVALGAGISAPGANRVVTTVDQRLAVGAVTTDPVRHGGLTYVPLTPHFVTVERGIFTLGFDHGPSPDDASYACVIAPDIPEVEVLANTPDVQSVRCGGTTLTRRGGDITRT
;
A
#
# COMPACT_ATOMS: atom_id res chain seq x y z
N MET A 1 -17.45 -35.02 2.65
CA MET A 1 -17.62 -34.95 4.11
C MET A 1 -18.00 -36.33 4.61
N ASP A 2 -17.34 -36.82 5.64
CA ASP A 2 -17.70 -38.09 6.29
C ASP A 2 -18.87 -37.90 7.28
N LEU A 3 -19.29 -38.98 7.95
CA LEU A 3 -20.37 -38.95 8.95
C LEU A 3 -20.03 -38.12 10.19
N GLY A 4 -18.75 -37.82 10.43
CA GLY A 4 -18.29 -36.99 11.54
C GLY A 4 -18.29 -35.49 11.23
N GLY A 5 -18.68 -35.09 10.02
CA GLY A 5 -18.65 -33.70 9.55
C GLY A 5 -17.27 -33.27 9.07
N THR A 6 -16.33 -34.20 8.83
CA THR A 6 -14.92 -33.89 8.52
C THR A 6 -14.52 -34.31 7.11
N TRP A 7 -13.33 -33.89 6.70
CA TRP A 7 -12.70 -34.29 5.44
C TRP A 7 -11.38 -35.00 5.72
N PRO A 8 -11.22 -36.28 5.29
CA PRO A 8 -10.00 -37.04 5.55
C PRO A 8 -8.72 -36.47 4.91
N ASP A 9 -8.86 -35.62 3.88
CA ASP A 9 -7.74 -34.98 3.20
C ASP A 9 -7.25 -33.68 3.89
N ILE A 10 -7.91 -33.25 4.96
CA ILE A 10 -7.54 -32.05 5.73
C ILE A 10 -6.77 -32.46 6.98
N ASP A 11 -5.59 -31.87 7.17
CA ASP A 11 -4.83 -32.00 8.43
C ASP A 11 -5.35 -31.01 9.48
N TYR A 12 -6.07 -31.53 10.46
CA TYR A 12 -6.61 -30.76 11.60
C TYR A 12 -5.62 -30.61 12.76
N SER A 13 -4.48 -31.31 12.73
CA SER A 13 -3.51 -31.33 13.82
C SER A 13 -2.39 -30.29 13.66
N SER A 14 -2.15 -29.83 12.43
CA SER A 14 -1.13 -28.83 12.14
C SER A 14 -1.55 -27.44 12.60
N GLY A 15 -0.75 -26.86 13.48
CA GLY A 15 -0.85 -25.45 13.87
C GLY A 15 -0.32 -24.48 12.83
N GLY A 16 0.34 -24.99 11.78
CA GLY A 16 0.70 -24.30 10.53
C GLY A 16 1.08 -22.82 10.62
N GLY A 17 2.37 -22.49 10.41
CA GLY A 17 2.87 -21.12 10.45
C GLY A 17 2.16 -20.15 9.49
N ALA A 18 2.61 -20.05 8.24
CA ALA A 18 1.97 -19.19 7.23
C ALA A 18 0.72 -19.83 6.60
N ASP A 19 0.70 -21.16 6.49
CA ASP A 19 -0.41 -21.94 5.96
C ASP A 19 -1.13 -22.62 7.13
N PHE A 20 -2.44 -22.41 7.27
CA PHE A 20 -3.30 -23.11 8.24
C PHE A 20 -4.22 -24.10 7.51
N PRO A 21 -3.79 -25.37 7.28
CA PRO A 21 -4.52 -26.29 6.41
C PRO A 21 -5.94 -26.58 6.88
N ALA A 22 -6.16 -26.63 8.21
CA ALA A 22 -7.47 -26.84 8.78
C ALA A 22 -8.47 -25.78 8.31
N PHE A 23 -8.06 -24.54 8.02
CA PHE A 23 -8.93 -23.46 7.57
C PHE A 23 -9.79 -23.83 6.35
N GLU A 24 -9.26 -24.68 5.47
CA GLU A 24 -9.97 -25.21 4.30
C GLU A 24 -11.28 -25.93 4.67
N HIS A 25 -11.39 -26.50 5.87
CA HIS A 25 -12.62 -27.10 6.38
C HIS A 25 -13.77 -26.08 6.38
N LEU A 26 -13.51 -24.87 6.89
CA LEU A 26 -14.52 -23.81 6.96
C LEU A 26 -14.85 -23.25 5.58
N VAL A 27 -13.85 -23.16 4.68
CA VAL A 27 -14.06 -22.77 3.28
C VAL A 27 -15.02 -23.76 2.60
N ARG A 28 -14.78 -25.06 2.74
CA ARG A 28 -15.65 -26.11 2.16
C ARG A 28 -17.03 -26.16 2.82
N ALA A 29 -17.12 -25.95 4.13
CA ALA A 29 -18.38 -25.99 4.87
C ALA A 29 -19.40 -24.98 4.35
N ARG A 30 -18.98 -23.78 3.92
CA ARG A 30 -19.87 -22.73 3.41
C ARG A 30 -20.65 -23.13 2.15
N ALA A 31 -20.11 -24.03 1.35
CA ALA A 31 -20.75 -24.52 0.13
C ALA A 31 -21.75 -25.65 0.38
N LEU A 32 -21.86 -26.16 1.61
CA LEU A 32 -22.76 -27.26 1.95
C LEU A 32 -24.21 -26.80 2.15
N PRO A 33 -25.20 -27.68 1.94
CA PRO A 33 -26.58 -27.44 2.35
C PRO A 33 -26.69 -27.26 3.88
N PRO A 34 -27.79 -26.65 4.38
CA PRO A 34 -27.90 -26.22 5.78
C PRO A 34 -27.56 -27.28 6.84
N ALA A 35 -28.07 -28.51 6.71
CA ALA A 35 -27.88 -29.56 7.70
C ALA A 35 -26.43 -30.07 7.73
N GLU A 36 -25.86 -30.35 6.56
CA GLU A 36 -24.47 -30.77 6.41
C GLU A 36 -23.50 -29.66 6.81
N ARG A 37 -23.83 -28.40 6.52
CA ARG A 37 -23.06 -27.24 6.94
C ARG A 37 -23.00 -27.14 8.46
N LEU A 38 -24.15 -27.26 9.16
CA LEU A 38 -24.17 -27.24 10.62
C LEU A 38 -23.33 -28.39 11.20
N ALA A 39 -23.46 -29.60 10.66
CA ALA A 39 -22.66 -30.75 11.10
C ALA A 39 -21.14 -30.53 10.91
N ALA A 40 -20.73 -29.91 9.80
CA ALA A 40 -19.33 -29.53 9.57
C ALA A 40 -18.87 -28.49 10.61
N LEU A 41 -19.63 -27.42 10.83
CA LEU A 41 -19.29 -26.39 11.82
C LEU A 41 -19.20 -26.99 13.23
N GLU A 42 -20.10 -27.89 13.62
CA GLU A 42 -20.00 -28.60 14.89
C GLU A 42 -18.74 -29.46 15.00
N ALA A 43 -18.31 -30.09 13.89
CA ALA A 43 -17.05 -30.80 13.84
C ALA A 43 -15.85 -29.87 14.03
N TRP A 44 -15.85 -28.70 13.39
CA TRP A 44 -14.85 -27.65 13.62
C TRP A 44 -14.77 -27.25 15.10
N ARG A 45 -15.92 -26.94 15.71
CA ARG A 45 -16.01 -26.56 17.13
C ARG A 45 -15.48 -27.66 18.05
N ARG A 46 -15.79 -28.92 17.74
CA ARG A 46 -15.34 -30.09 18.52
C ARG A 46 -13.84 -30.34 18.40
N LEU A 47 -13.30 -30.21 17.19
CA LEU A 47 -11.87 -30.44 16.93
C LEU A 47 -11.00 -29.28 17.43
N ALA A 48 -11.55 -28.06 17.46
CA ALA A 48 -10.89 -26.84 17.93
C ALA A 48 -9.45 -26.65 17.38
N PRO A 49 -9.23 -26.78 16.06
CA PRO A 49 -7.91 -26.54 15.48
C PRO A 49 -7.48 -25.09 15.72
N ARG A 50 -6.18 -24.88 15.93
CA ARG A 50 -5.58 -23.56 16.20
C ARG A 50 -4.39 -23.33 15.28
N SER A 51 -4.21 -22.10 14.82
CA SER A 51 -3.01 -21.66 14.11
C SER A 51 -2.04 -20.93 15.03
N ASP A 52 -0.74 -20.95 14.72
CA ASP A 52 0.25 -20.06 15.34
C ASP A 52 0.02 -18.59 14.93
N ASN A 53 -0.59 -18.35 13.77
CA ASN A 53 -1.02 -17.02 13.35
C ASN A 53 -2.39 -16.70 13.97
N TRP A 54 -2.38 -15.82 14.98
CA TRP A 54 -3.56 -15.38 15.73
C TRP A 54 -4.74 -14.94 14.84
N TRP A 55 -4.44 -14.36 13.66
CA TRP A 55 -5.47 -13.86 12.74
C TRP A 55 -6.45 -14.97 12.34
N TYR A 56 -5.99 -16.20 12.11
CA TYR A 56 -6.90 -17.30 11.78
C TYR A 56 -7.83 -17.66 12.94
N ASN A 57 -7.33 -17.56 14.17
CA ASN A 57 -8.05 -17.97 15.37
C ASN A 57 -9.11 -16.95 15.79
N GLU A 58 -8.80 -15.66 15.65
CA GLU A 58 -9.57 -14.55 16.23
C GLU A 58 -10.39 -13.79 15.17
N ILE A 59 -10.04 -13.91 13.89
CA ILE A 59 -10.72 -13.23 12.78
C ILE A 59 -11.18 -14.23 11.73
N GLY A 60 -10.24 -14.95 11.09
CA GLY A 60 -10.53 -15.75 9.91
C GLY A 60 -11.57 -16.83 10.16
N ALA A 61 -11.35 -17.69 11.16
CA ALA A 61 -12.27 -18.79 11.46
C ALA A 61 -13.61 -18.28 12.04
N PRO A 62 -13.62 -17.36 13.02
CA PRO A 62 -14.87 -16.79 13.52
C PRO A 62 -15.71 -16.10 12.44
N GLU A 63 -15.10 -15.39 11.49
CA GLU A 63 -15.83 -14.74 10.40
C GLU A 63 -16.51 -15.78 9.49
N LEU A 64 -15.79 -16.82 9.06
CA LEU A 64 -16.37 -17.87 8.22
C LEU A 64 -17.47 -18.67 8.94
N VAL A 65 -17.28 -18.95 10.24
CA VAL A 65 -18.30 -19.61 11.06
C VAL A 65 -19.53 -18.73 11.19
N ALA A 66 -19.36 -17.46 11.57
CA ALA A 66 -20.48 -16.53 11.74
C ALA A 66 -21.26 -16.35 10.43
N ASP A 67 -20.58 -16.15 9.30
CA ASP A 67 -21.22 -16.08 7.97
C ASP A 67 -22.06 -17.33 7.66
N ALA A 68 -21.53 -18.52 7.96
CA ALA A 68 -22.17 -19.79 7.65
C ALA A 68 -23.41 -20.11 8.50
N LEU A 69 -23.59 -19.41 9.63
CA LEU A 69 -24.69 -19.58 10.58
C LEU A 69 -25.87 -18.64 10.33
N LEU A 70 -25.68 -17.51 9.64
CA LEU A 70 -26.67 -16.42 9.55
C LEU A 70 -28.01 -16.84 8.92
N ASP A 71 -27.98 -17.73 7.94
CA ASP A 71 -29.16 -18.21 7.20
C ASP A 71 -29.68 -19.56 7.72
N LEU A 72 -29.10 -20.10 8.79
CA LEU A 72 -29.56 -21.35 9.40
C LEU A 72 -30.70 -21.11 10.40
N ASP A 73 -31.69 -22.02 10.38
CA ASP A 73 -32.74 -22.07 11.40
C ASP A 73 -32.21 -22.78 12.65
N LEU A 74 -31.53 -22.02 13.50
CA LEU A 74 -30.92 -22.50 14.74
C LEU A 74 -31.91 -22.51 15.90
N SER A 75 -31.87 -23.60 16.69
CA SER A 75 -32.59 -23.69 17.96
C SER A 75 -32.08 -22.62 18.96
N PRO A 76 -32.87 -22.23 19.98
CA PRO A 76 -32.39 -21.30 21.01
C PRO A 76 -31.10 -21.76 21.71
N ALA A 77 -30.95 -23.08 21.92
CA ALA A 77 -29.76 -23.66 22.53
C ALA A 77 -28.53 -23.52 21.60
N ASP A 78 -28.70 -23.78 20.31
CA ASP A 78 -27.60 -23.65 19.34
C ASP A 78 -27.19 -22.19 19.16
N ARG A 79 -28.15 -21.25 19.15
CA ARG A 79 -27.86 -19.82 19.12
C ARG A 79 -27.00 -19.40 20.32
N ALA A 80 -27.37 -19.83 21.52
CA ALA A 80 -26.60 -19.53 22.73
C ALA A 80 -25.19 -20.12 22.65
N ALA A 81 -25.06 -21.40 22.30
CA ALA A 81 -23.78 -22.09 22.23
C ALA A 81 -22.83 -21.50 21.16
N TRP A 82 -23.36 -21.12 19.99
CA TRP A 82 -22.58 -20.44 18.96
C TRP A 82 -22.26 -18.99 19.33
N GLY A 83 -23.17 -18.30 20.01
CA GLY A 83 -22.93 -16.97 20.56
C GLY A 83 -21.75 -16.95 21.54
N GLU A 84 -21.73 -17.90 22.48
CA GLU A 84 -20.63 -18.08 23.43
C GLU A 84 -19.31 -18.42 22.73
N TRP A 85 -19.34 -19.31 21.73
CA TRP A 85 -18.15 -19.68 20.97
C TRP A 85 -17.54 -18.49 20.20
N LEU A 86 -18.39 -17.69 19.53
CA LEU A 86 -17.95 -16.49 18.83
C LEU A 86 -17.39 -15.44 19.79
N ALA A 87 -18.03 -15.22 20.94
CA ALA A 87 -17.51 -14.31 21.96
C ALA A 87 -16.14 -14.76 22.50
N ALA A 88 -15.97 -16.07 22.72
CA ALA A 88 -14.73 -16.67 23.19
C ALA A 88 -13.59 -16.68 22.15
N SER A 89 -13.88 -16.31 20.89
CA SER A 89 -12.86 -16.19 19.85
C SER A 89 -12.10 -14.87 19.88
N ALA A 90 -12.59 -13.87 20.61
CA ALA A 90 -11.91 -12.59 20.77
C ALA A 90 -10.56 -12.76 21.50
N GLY A 91 -9.51 -12.14 20.96
CA GLY A 91 -8.19 -12.13 21.57
C GLY A 91 -8.07 -11.27 22.82
N PRO A 92 -6.95 -11.39 23.55
CA PRO A 92 -6.70 -10.62 24.76
C PRO A 92 -6.27 -9.17 24.50
N VAL A 93 -5.92 -8.82 23.26
CA VAL A 93 -5.45 -7.50 22.86
C VAL A 93 -6.51 -6.83 21.98
N GLU A 94 -6.91 -5.62 22.35
CA GLU A 94 -7.84 -4.84 21.55
C GLU A 94 -7.19 -4.49 20.20
N PRO A 95 -7.79 -4.89 19.07
CA PRO A 95 -7.26 -4.60 17.75
C PRO A 95 -7.49 -3.16 17.33
N THR A 96 -6.79 -2.74 16.28
CA THR A 96 -6.85 -1.40 15.68
C THR A 96 -7.14 -1.48 14.19
N GLY A 97 -7.49 -0.35 13.57
CA GLY A 97 -7.62 -0.23 12.13
C GLY A 97 -8.48 -1.34 11.52
N GLN A 98 -7.93 -2.02 10.51
CA GLN A 98 -8.67 -3.09 9.84
C GLN A 98 -8.93 -4.32 10.71
N ASN A 99 -8.01 -4.64 11.63
CA ASN A 99 -8.22 -5.78 12.53
C ASN A 99 -9.43 -5.53 13.45
N LEU A 100 -9.65 -4.28 13.88
CA LEU A 100 -10.82 -3.89 14.65
C LEU A 100 -12.10 -4.05 13.83
N VAL A 101 -12.11 -3.60 12.58
CA VAL A 101 -13.29 -3.75 11.72
C VAL A 101 -13.66 -5.22 11.53
N TRP A 102 -12.68 -6.11 11.35
CA TRP A 102 -12.94 -7.54 11.23
C TRP A 102 -13.52 -8.16 12.51
N THR A 103 -12.92 -7.90 13.68
CA THR A 103 -13.45 -8.46 14.94
C THR A 103 -14.82 -7.88 15.29
N ALA A 104 -15.04 -6.58 15.06
CA ALA A 104 -16.36 -5.97 15.19
C ALA A 104 -17.38 -6.59 14.21
N ALA A 105 -16.96 -7.01 13.01
CA ALA A 105 -17.84 -7.68 12.06
C ALA A 105 -18.21 -9.11 12.50
N VAL A 106 -17.34 -9.78 13.24
CA VAL A 106 -17.66 -11.05 13.93
C VAL A 106 -18.70 -10.79 15.02
N ASP A 107 -18.50 -9.77 15.85
CA ASP A 107 -19.45 -9.41 16.91
C ASP A 107 -20.81 -8.97 16.39
N LEU A 108 -20.85 -8.22 15.29
CA LEU A 108 -22.11 -7.83 14.64
C LEU A 108 -22.92 -9.07 14.27
N ARG A 109 -22.27 -10.04 13.60
CA ARG A 109 -22.92 -11.30 13.21
C ARG A 109 -23.30 -12.16 14.41
N ARG A 110 -22.48 -12.17 15.46
CA ARG A 110 -22.81 -12.81 16.74
C ARG A 110 -24.11 -12.24 17.29
N GLY A 111 -24.24 -10.92 17.36
CA GLY A 111 -25.47 -10.24 17.79
C GLY A 111 -26.69 -10.63 16.93
N LEU A 112 -26.54 -10.72 15.61
CA LEU A 112 -27.61 -11.19 14.73
C LEU A 112 -28.01 -12.65 15.00
N ILE A 113 -27.05 -13.54 15.20
CA ILE A 113 -27.28 -14.96 15.48
C ILE A 113 -28.00 -15.13 16.82
N THR A 114 -27.58 -14.39 17.85
CA THR A 114 -28.15 -14.44 19.21
C THR A 114 -29.39 -13.58 19.39
N ARG A 115 -29.75 -12.75 18.38
CA ARG A 115 -30.83 -11.76 18.45
C ARG A 115 -30.63 -10.75 19.58
N ASP A 116 -29.41 -10.26 19.72
CA ASP A 116 -29.01 -9.27 20.71
C ASP A 116 -28.69 -7.93 20.03
N ASP A 117 -29.68 -7.03 20.06
CA ASP A 117 -29.57 -5.71 19.43
C ASP A 117 -28.49 -4.82 20.07
N ALA A 118 -28.17 -5.03 21.36
CA ALA A 118 -27.14 -4.26 22.05
C ALA A 118 -25.75 -4.64 21.54
N VAL A 119 -25.50 -5.94 21.31
CA VAL A 119 -24.26 -6.43 20.69
C VAL A 119 -24.12 -5.91 19.26
N VAL A 120 -25.21 -5.87 18.49
CA VAL A 120 -25.19 -5.32 17.13
C VAL A 120 -24.83 -3.82 17.16
N ALA A 121 -25.47 -3.04 18.05
CA ALA A 121 -25.22 -1.61 18.17
C ALA A 121 -23.76 -1.33 18.58
N GLU A 122 -23.24 -2.05 19.58
CA GLU A 122 -21.84 -1.92 20.01
C GLU A 122 -20.86 -2.25 18.89
N ALA A 123 -21.12 -3.30 18.12
CA ALA A 123 -20.28 -3.68 16.99
C ALA A 123 -20.25 -2.59 15.89
N VAL A 124 -21.40 -1.97 15.59
CA VAL A 124 -21.48 -0.85 14.64
C VAL A 124 -20.72 0.36 15.15
N ASP A 125 -20.85 0.70 16.43
CA ASP A 125 -20.11 1.81 17.06
C ASP A 125 -18.59 1.57 17.01
N ARG A 126 -18.15 0.33 17.27
CA ARG A 126 -16.75 -0.09 17.13
C ARG A 126 -16.25 0.05 15.69
N MET A 127 -17.01 -0.39 14.70
CA MET A 127 -16.62 -0.15 13.30
C MET A 127 -16.50 1.34 12.97
N CYS A 128 -17.42 2.17 13.46
CA CYS A 128 -17.39 3.60 13.23
C CYS A 128 -16.20 4.30 13.91
N SER A 129 -15.66 3.74 14.99
CA SER A 129 -14.55 4.36 15.74
C SER A 129 -13.25 4.43 14.93
N VAL A 130 -13.08 3.62 13.88
CA VAL A 130 -11.90 3.70 13.00
C VAL A 130 -12.02 4.82 11.95
N LEU A 131 -13.21 5.39 11.76
CA LEU A 131 -13.48 6.53 10.86
C LEU A 131 -13.19 7.85 11.58
N ALA A 132 -11.97 7.94 12.10
CA ALA A 132 -11.44 9.09 12.79
C ALA A 132 -9.94 9.23 12.53
N PHE A 133 -9.41 10.45 12.69
CA PHE A 133 -7.97 10.66 12.63
C PHE A 133 -7.28 10.13 13.87
N THR A 134 -6.10 9.54 13.68
CA THR A 134 -5.26 9.02 14.76
C THR A 134 -3.80 9.38 14.55
N ASP A 135 -3.02 9.30 15.63
CA ASP A 135 -1.56 9.38 15.60
C ASP A 135 -0.88 7.99 15.66
N GLY A 136 -1.67 6.91 15.82
CA GLY A 136 -1.24 5.52 15.72
C GLY A 136 -1.70 4.86 14.42
N GLU A 137 -2.01 3.56 14.48
CA GLU A 137 -2.56 2.80 13.34
C GLU A 137 -3.99 3.25 13.01
N GLY A 138 -4.28 3.46 11.73
CA GLY A 138 -5.53 3.99 11.23
C GLY A 138 -5.36 5.14 10.24
N VAL A 139 -6.45 5.90 10.04
CA VAL A 139 -6.46 7.05 9.13
C VAL A 139 -5.69 8.22 9.75
N GLN A 140 -4.66 8.67 9.06
CA GLN A 140 -3.82 9.79 9.49
C GLN A 140 -4.46 11.13 9.10
N ARG A 141 -4.02 12.23 9.73
CA ARG A 141 -4.52 13.60 9.45
C ARG A 141 -4.35 14.06 7.99
N ASP A 142 -3.47 13.43 7.21
CA ASP A 142 -3.30 13.69 5.77
C ASP A 142 -4.12 12.75 4.87
N HIS A 143 -4.98 11.93 5.47
CA HIS A 143 -5.82 10.88 4.88
C HIS A 143 -5.04 9.67 4.33
N SER A 144 -3.73 9.56 4.61
CA SER A 144 -3.04 8.28 4.45
C SER A 144 -3.51 7.27 5.51
N PHE A 145 -3.25 5.98 5.29
CA PHE A 145 -3.61 4.93 6.24
C PHE A 145 -2.36 4.18 6.70
N HIS A 146 -2.22 4.01 8.02
CA HIS A 146 -1.13 3.28 8.64
C HIS A 146 -1.59 2.00 9.30
N HIS A 147 -0.79 0.94 9.21
CA HIS A 147 -1.00 -0.31 9.94
C HIS A 147 0.33 -1.04 10.17
N HIS A 148 0.42 -1.82 11.24
CA HIS A 148 1.66 -2.40 11.76
C HIS A 148 2.68 -1.30 12.10
N GLY A 149 2.28 -0.44 13.04
CA GLY A 149 2.99 0.79 13.38
C GLY A 149 2.81 1.89 12.31
N PRO A 150 3.73 2.88 12.24
CA PRO A 150 3.64 4.01 11.32
C PRO A 150 4.12 3.64 9.90
N GLN A 151 3.62 2.53 9.36
CA GLN A 151 3.90 2.06 8.00
C GLN A 151 2.76 2.49 7.08
N LEU A 152 3.07 3.15 5.96
CA LEU A 152 2.08 3.41 4.90
C LEU A 152 1.51 2.10 4.38
N TYR A 153 0.20 1.92 4.55
CA TYR A 153 -0.52 0.70 4.20
C TYR A 153 -1.87 1.00 3.52
N SER A 154 -1.95 2.13 2.81
CA SER A 154 -3.14 2.51 2.06
C SER A 154 -3.54 1.37 1.12
N GLY A 155 -2.73 0.97 0.15
CA GLY A 155 -3.10 -0.05 -0.85
C GLY A 155 -3.35 -1.48 -0.32
N GLY A 156 -3.10 -1.78 0.95
CA GLY A 156 -3.30 -3.14 1.53
C GLY A 156 -4.34 -3.17 2.66
N TYR A 157 -3.96 -3.16 3.94
CA TYR A 157 -4.92 -3.11 5.06
C TYR A 157 -5.94 -1.97 4.93
N GLY A 158 -5.53 -0.80 4.43
CA GLY A 158 -6.48 0.28 4.17
C GLY A 158 -7.48 -0.04 3.05
N ALA A 159 -7.10 -0.83 2.05
CA ALA A 159 -8.02 -1.32 1.00
C ALA A 159 -8.99 -2.37 1.56
N SER A 160 -8.49 -3.25 2.45
CA SER A 160 -9.32 -4.20 3.18
C SER A 160 -10.33 -3.49 4.09
N MET A 161 -9.93 -2.38 4.71
CA MET A 161 -10.82 -1.53 5.52
C MET A 161 -11.91 -0.86 4.71
N VAL A 162 -11.57 -0.32 3.55
CA VAL A 162 -12.57 0.18 2.60
C VAL A 162 -13.56 -0.94 2.26
N ALA A 163 -13.07 -2.12 1.85
CA ALA A 163 -13.93 -3.24 1.47
C ALA A 163 -14.85 -3.73 2.61
N SER A 164 -14.37 -3.68 3.85
CA SER A 164 -15.11 -4.18 5.00
C SER A 164 -16.17 -3.18 5.47
N LEU A 165 -15.81 -1.90 5.58
CA LEU A 165 -16.72 -0.84 6.00
C LEU A 165 -17.83 -0.58 4.98
N THR A 166 -17.54 -0.69 3.67
CA THR A 166 -18.55 -0.50 2.62
C THR A 166 -19.76 -1.42 2.79
N ARG A 167 -19.56 -2.67 3.23
CA ARG A 167 -20.66 -3.64 3.44
C ARG A 167 -21.66 -3.19 4.51
N TRP A 168 -21.18 -2.45 5.50
CA TRP A 168 -21.94 -2.02 6.68
C TRP A 168 -22.35 -0.55 6.64
N LEU A 169 -21.98 0.17 5.57
CA LEU A 169 -22.13 1.62 5.46
C LEU A 169 -23.56 2.11 5.72
N HIS A 170 -24.58 1.31 5.38
CA HIS A 170 -26.00 1.63 5.58
C HIS A 170 -26.41 1.67 7.07
N LEU A 171 -25.60 1.10 7.97
CA LEU A 171 -25.80 1.16 9.42
C LEU A 171 -25.12 2.37 10.06
N PHE A 172 -24.27 3.08 9.32
CA PHE A 172 -23.40 4.10 9.90
C PHE A 172 -24.09 5.46 9.99
N PRO A 173 -23.81 6.25 11.03
CA PRO A 173 -24.34 7.60 11.16
C PRO A 173 -23.69 8.53 10.12
N ALA A 174 -24.40 9.60 9.75
CA ALA A 174 -23.96 10.52 8.69
C ALA A 174 -22.54 11.09 8.87
N PRO A 175 -22.05 11.44 10.08
CA PRO A 175 -20.67 11.88 10.27
C PRO A 175 -19.62 10.83 9.86
N ALA A 176 -19.87 9.55 10.19
CA ALA A 176 -18.98 8.45 9.82
C ALA A 176 -18.95 8.25 8.30
N VAL A 177 -20.13 8.30 7.64
CA VAL A 177 -20.23 8.24 6.18
C VAL A 177 -19.49 9.40 5.51
N ARG A 178 -19.60 10.63 6.03
CA ARG A 178 -18.86 11.78 5.51
C ARG A 178 -17.35 11.59 5.65
N PHE A 179 -16.88 11.16 6.82
CA PHE A 179 -15.46 10.87 7.04
C PHE A 179 -14.96 9.79 6.07
N PHE A 180 -15.76 8.73 5.85
CA PHE A 180 -15.42 7.69 4.91
C PHE A 180 -15.28 8.22 3.48
N THR A 181 -16.21 9.07 3.02
CA THR A 181 -16.09 9.78 1.74
C THR A 181 -14.80 10.59 1.65
N ASP A 182 -14.50 11.41 2.67
CA ASP A 182 -13.28 12.23 2.68
C ASP A 182 -12.02 11.36 2.70
N PHE A 183 -12.03 10.22 3.40
CA PHE A 183 -10.95 9.24 3.34
C PHE A 183 -10.76 8.68 1.92
N LEU A 184 -11.83 8.39 1.17
CA LEU A 184 -11.72 7.94 -0.23
C LEU A 184 -11.14 9.02 -1.14
N LEU A 185 -11.67 10.23 -1.06
CA LEU A 185 -11.35 11.33 -1.96
C LEU A 185 -10.01 11.99 -1.62
N ASP A 186 -9.73 12.26 -0.35
CA ASP A 186 -8.50 12.93 0.03
C ASP A 186 -7.37 11.94 0.30
N GLY A 187 -7.67 10.66 0.54
CA GLY A 187 -6.68 9.61 0.76
C GLY A 187 -6.60 8.63 -0.41
N ARG A 188 -7.53 7.68 -0.45
CA ARG A 188 -7.46 6.45 -1.23
C ARG A 188 -7.13 6.66 -2.71
N GLN A 189 -7.83 7.58 -3.38
CA GLN A 189 -7.66 7.78 -4.81
C GLN A 189 -6.25 8.25 -5.19
N TRP A 190 -5.52 8.92 -4.29
CA TRP A 190 -4.16 9.40 -4.53
C TRP A 190 -3.13 8.28 -4.58
N PHE A 191 -3.46 7.09 -4.08
CA PHE A 191 -2.61 5.90 -4.15
C PHE A 191 -2.97 5.00 -5.34
N ALA A 192 -3.91 5.38 -6.21
CA ALA A 192 -4.38 4.58 -7.33
C ALA A 192 -3.97 5.18 -8.68
N HIS A 193 -3.64 4.32 -9.66
CA HIS A 193 -3.40 4.71 -11.05
C HIS A 193 -3.97 3.66 -12.00
N GLY A 194 -4.76 4.07 -12.98
CA GLY A 194 -5.37 3.12 -13.91
C GLY A 194 -6.21 2.09 -13.15
N SER A 195 -5.78 0.82 -13.19
CA SER A 195 -6.47 -0.31 -12.57
C SER A 195 -5.82 -0.85 -11.29
N SER A 196 -4.74 -0.23 -10.80
CA SER A 196 -3.98 -0.71 -9.64
C SER A 196 -3.74 0.35 -8.56
N TYR A 197 -3.59 -0.13 -7.32
CA TYR A 197 -2.92 0.63 -6.27
C TYR A 197 -1.41 0.71 -6.53
N ASP A 198 -0.78 1.75 -5.99
CA ASP A 198 0.66 1.83 -5.96
C ASP A 198 1.24 0.75 -5.04
N PHE A 199 2.06 -0.14 -5.60
CA PHE A 199 2.72 -1.21 -4.85
C PHE A 199 3.55 -0.69 -3.67
N ALA A 200 4.06 0.54 -3.75
CA ALA A 200 4.79 1.16 -2.64
C ALA A 200 3.89 1.46 -1.42
N ALA A 201 2.57 1.46 -1.58
CA ALA A 201 1.60 1.73 -0.50
C ALA A 201 0.87 0.46 -0.01
N MET A 202 1.25 -0.74 -0.46
CA MET A 202 0.51 -1.98 -0.23
C MET A 202 1.02 -2.84 0.94
N GLY A 203 2.08 -2.40 1.63
CA GLY A 203 2.75 -3.23 2.62
C GLY A 203 3.26 -4.54 2.00
N ARG A 204 3.33 -5.63 2.77
CA ARG A 204 3.78 -6.94 2.25
C ARG A 204 2.86 -7.51 1.17
N GLU A 205 1.62 -7.02 1.07
CA GLU A 205 0.63 -7.55 0.12
C GLU A 205 0.97 -7.31 -1.34
N LEU A 206 1.98 -6.47 -1.64
CA LEU A 206 2.42 -6.24 -3.02
C LEU A 206 2.79 -7.54 -3.76
N VAL A 207 3.20 -8.59 -3.05
CA VAL A 207 3.59 -9.86 -3.68
C VAL A 207 2.39 -10.78 -3.97
N ARG A 208 1.19 -10.42 -3.50
CA ARG A 208 -0.03 -11.21 -3.72
C ARG A 208 -0.61 -10.90 -5.11
N PRO A 209 -0.95 -11.94 -5.91
CA PRO A 209 -1.49 -11.73 -7.25
C PRO A 209 -2.68 -10.79 -7.30
N ASP A 210 -3.68 -10.91 -6.43
CA ASP A 210 -4.92 -10.12 -6.56
C ASP A 210 -4.98 -8.84 -5.72
N ALA A 211 -3.95 -8.55 -4.90
CA ALA A 211 -4.02 -7.44 -3.94
C ALA A 211 -4.00 -6.04 -4.58
N HIS A 212 -3.47 -5.89 -5.80
CA HIS A 212 -3.32 -4.56 -6.41
C HIS A 212 -4.64 -3.96 -6.92
N ARG A 213 -5.71 -4.76 -6.97
CA ARG A 213 -6.97 -4.40 -7.63
C ARG A 213 -7.68 -3.25 -6.90
N LEU A 214 -8.38 -2.42 -7.67
CA LEU A 214 -9.14 -1.27 -7.16
C LEU A 214 -10.63 -1.57 -6.89
N ASP A 215 -11.03 -2.84 -6.83
CA ASP A 215 -12.44 -3.22 -6.75
C ASP A 215 -13.13 -2.68 -5.50
N SER A 216 -12.46 -2.75 -4.34
CA SER A 216 -13.01 -2.20 -3.10
C SER A 216 -13.21 -0.70 -3.15
N LEU A 217 -12.31 0.04 -3.80
CA LEU A 217 -12.47 1.49 -3.97
C LEU A 217 -13.63 1.82 -4.91
N ARG A 218 -13.80 1.05 -5.98
CA ARG A 218 -14.91 1.23 -6.93
C ARG A 218 -16.25 0.94 -6.27
N GLU A 219 -16.35 -0.20 -5.57
CA GLU A 219 -17.56 -0.59 -4.84
C GLU A 219 -17.92 0.44 -3.76
N ALA A 220 -16.93 0.97 -3.05
CA ALA A 220 -17.15 2.01 -2.05
C ALA A 220 -17.68 3.32 -2.65
N ALA A 221 -17.10 3.76 -3.78
CA ALA A 221 -17.55 4.95 -4.48
C ALA A 221 -18.99 4.78 -5.02
N ASP A 222 -19.28 3.63 -5.63
CA ASP A 222 -20.61 3.31 -6.15
C ASP A 222 -21.66 3.23 -5.02
N THR A 223 -21.31 2.60 -3.90
CA THR A 223 -22.19 2.51 -2.72
C THR A 223 -22.49 3.89 -2.16
N LEU A 224 -21.49 4.77 -2.02
CA LEU A 224 -21.68 6.13 -1.53
C LEU A 224 -22.55 6.98 -2.47
N LEU A 225 -22.37 6.84 -3.80
CA LEU A 225 -23.19 7.53 -4.79
C LEU A 225 -24.65 7.07 -4.78
N GLY A 226 -24.91 5.83 -4.38
CA GLY A 226 -26.26 5.29 -4.22
C GLY A 226 -27.02 5.83 -2.99
N LEU A 227 -26.34 6.53 -2.07
CA LEU A 227 -27.00 7.10 -0.89
C LEU A 227 -27.87 8.31 -1.23
N PRO A 228 -28.93 8.59 -0.45
CA PRO A 228 -29.64 9.85 -0.54
C PRO A 228 -28.71 11.04 -0.22
N SER A 229 -28.57 11.97 -1.16
CA SER A 229 -27.74 13.18 -1.03
C SER A 229 -26.27 12.90 -0.63
N PRO A 230 -25.47 12.26 -1.51
CA PRO A 230 -24.08 11.93 -1.20
C PRO A 230 -23.24 13.17 -0.85
N HIS A 231 -22.45 13.09 0.21
CA HIS A 231 -21.44 14.10 0.52
C HIS A 231 -20.41 14.14 -0.61
N ARG A 232 -20.06 15.34 -1.11
CA ARG A 232 -19.13 15.53 -2.26
C ARG A 232 -19.50 14.69 -3.49
N ALA A 233 -20.79 14.66 -3.83
CA ALA A 233 -21.34 13.82 -4.90
C ALA A 233 -20.60 13.96 -6.24
N ASP A 234 -20.27 15.18 -6.66
CA ASP A 234 -19.60 15.43 -7.94
C ASP A 234 -18.20 14.80 -7.98
N GLU A 235 -17.40 14.98 -6.93
CA GLU A 235 -16.06 14.37 -6.82
C GLU A 235 -16.12 12.84 -6.72
N LEU A 236 -17.13 12.31 -6.03
CA LEU A 236 -17.39 10.86 -6.00
C LEU A 236 -17.78 10.33 -7.37
N ALA A 237 -18.59 11.06 -8.14
CA ALA A 237 -18.99 10.69 -9.49
C ALA A 237 -17.78 10.68 -10.44
N ASP A 238 -16.89 11.66 -10.31
CA ASP A 238 -15.63 11.72 -11.03
C ASP A 238 -14.72 10.53 -10.67
N LEU A 239 -14.58 10.21 -9.38
CA LEU A 239 -13.83 9.05 -8.91
C LEU A 239 -14.41 7.74 -9.47
N ALA A 240 -15.72 7.52 -9.34
CA ALA A 240 -16.38 6.31 -9.81
C ALA A 240 -16.23 6.13 -11.33
N SER A 241 -16.43 7.21 -12.10
CA SER A 241 -16.26 7.18 -13.56
C SER A 241 -14.81 6.89 -13.95
N ARG A 242 -13.84 7.48 -13.25
CA ARG A 242 -12.41 7.22 -13.48
C ARG A 242 -12.02 5.76 -13.21
N LEU A 243 -12.55 5.16 -12.14
CA LEU A 243 -12.31 3.76 -11.79
C LEU A 243 -12.94 2.74 -12.77
N ARG A 244 -13.83 3.21 -13.65
CA ARG A 244 -14.38 2.44 -14.78
C ARG A 244 -13.64 2.70 -16.11
N GLY A 245 -12.78 3.72 -16.15
CA GLY A 245 -11.99 4.10 -17.33
C GLY A 245 -12.53 5.29 -18.13
N ASP A 246 -13.66 5.89 -17.73
CA ASP A 246 -14.41 6.86 -18.55
C ASP A 246 -14.55 8.25 -17.90
N GLY A 247 -13.83 8.52 -16.80
CA GLY A 247 -13.93 9.77 -16.02
C GLY A 247 -12.77 10.75 -16.20
N PRO A 248 -12.91 11.99 -15.70
CA PRO A 248 -11.82 12.96 -15.73
C PRO A 248 -10.63 12.45 -14.90
N PRO A 249 -9.38 12.65 -15.37
CA PRO A 249 -8.20 12.20 -14.66
C PRO A 249 -8.04 12.93 -13.32
N LEU A 250 -7.46 12.26 -12.33
CA LEU A 250 -6.99 12.95 -11.13
C LEU A 250 -5.81 13.83 -11.56
N VAL A 251 -5.86 15.13 -11.27
CA VAL A 251 -4.76 16.05 -11.58
C VAL A 251 -4.39 16.81 -10.32
N GLY A 252 -3.10 16.80 -9.99
CA GLY A 252 -2.58 17.54 -8.85
C GLY A 252 -1.33 16.89 -8.27
N THR A 253 -0.80 17.51 -7.21
CA THR A 253 0.36 16.99 -6.47
C THR A 253 0.01 17.04 -4.99
N LYS A 254 0.30 15.96 -4.27
CA LYS A 254 0.02 15.84 -2.84
C LYS A 254 1.19 15.22 -2.10
N TRP A 255 1.62 15.88 -1.04
CA TRP A 255 2.56 15.35 -0.06
C TRP A 255 1.78 14.82 1.14
N PHE A 256 2.10 13.60 1.58
CA PHE A 256 1.54 12.95 2.76
C PHE A 256 2.61 12.97 3.86
N PRO A 257 2.68 14.03 4.69
CA PRO A 257 3.75 14.21 5.69
C PRO A 257 3.74 13.13 6.78
N ARG A 258 2.62 12.43 6.99
CA ARG A 258 2.55 11.32 7.94
C ARG A 258 3.11 10.03 7.36
N SER A 259 3.09 9.90 6.03
CA SER A 259 3.46 8.66 5.33
C SER A 259 4.75 8.74 4.54
N ASP A 260 5.45 9.87 4.57
CA ASP A 260 6.68 10.08 3.80
C ASP A 260 6.48 9.72 2.31
N TYR A 261 5.37 10.18 1.73
CA TYR A 261 4.94 9.80 0.38
C TYR A 261 4.45 11.00 -0.43
N LEU A 262 4.90 11.10 -1.69
CA LEU A 262 4.43 12.11 -2.65
C LEU A 262 3.68 11.42 -3.78
N ALA A 263 2.49 11.94 -4.11
CA ALA A 263 1.72 11.57 -5.28
C ALA A 263 1.64 12.75 -6.26
N HIS A 264 1.92 12.49 -7.53
CA HIS A 264 1.89 13.47 -8.59
C HIS A 264 1.08 12.91 -9.76
N ARG A 265 -0.08 13.49 -10.01
CA ARG A 265 -1.10 12.99 -10.92
C ARG A 265 -1.28 13.93 -12.10
N ARG A 266 -1.22 13.39 -13.33
CA ARG A 266 -1.39 14.12 -14.59
C ARG A 266 -2.39 13.40 -15.48
N PRO A 267 -2.92 14.08 -16.52
CA PRO A 267 -3.95 13.49 -17.38
C PRO A 267 -3.59 12.13 -17.96
N THR A 268 -2.34 11.93 -18.36
CA THR A 268 -1.89 10.72 -19.07
C THR A 268 -0.82 9.91 -18.32
N TRP A 269 -0.27 10.46 -17.23
CA TRP A 269 0.81 9.83 -16.48
C TRP A 269 0.76 10.20 -15.00
N SER A 270 1.53 9.49 -14.20
CA SER A 270 1.74 9.84 -12.80
C SER A 270 3.15 9.54 -12.36
N PHE A 271 3.56 10.24 -11.32
CA PHE A 271 4.74 9.93 -10.54
C PHE A 271 4.34 9.76 -9.09
N ALA A 272 4.96 8.84 -8.38
CA ALA A 272 4.90 8.80 -6.93
C ALA A 272 6.26 8.39 -6.37
N VAL A 273 6.55 8.81 -5.14
CA VAL A 273 7.74 8.34 -4.43
C VAL A 273 7.41 8.09 -2.98
N ARG A 274 7.84 6.92 -2.48
CA ARG A 274 7.86 6.57 -1.06
C ARG A 274 9.27 6.69 -0.53
N VAL A 275 9.44 7.57 0.45
CA VAL A 275 10.67 7.70 1.23
C VAL A 275 10.41 7.17 2.65
N SER A 276 11.45 7.00 3.46
CA SER A 276 11.30 6.55 4.84
C SER A 276 12.20 7.34 5.77
N SER A 277 11.69 7.61 6.96
CA SER A 277 12.34 8.41 7.99
C SER A 277 12.32 7.68 9.33
N THR A 278 12.94 8.26 10.35
CA THR A 278 12.80 7.85 11.76
C THR A 278 11.36 7.89 12.28
N ARG A 279 10.42 8.49 11.54
CA ARG A 279 9.00 8.58 11.89
C ARG A 279 8.19 7.41 11.34
N THR A 280 8.63 6.80 10.24
CA THR A 280 7.88 5.81 9.49
C THR A 280 8.59 4.46 9.44
N VAL A 281 7.80 3.40 9.26
CA VAL A 281 8.30 2.04 9.04
C VAL A 281 8.29 1.75 7.52
N PRO A 282 9.42 1.30 6.92
CA PRO A 282 9.48 0.78 5.56
C PRO A 282 8.57 -0.43 5.34
N THR A 283 8.45 -0.94 4.11
CA THR A 283 7.59 -2.10 3.86
C THR A 283 8.08 -3.33 4.62
N GLU A 284 7.18 -3.93 5.39
CA GLU A 284 7.47 -5.11 6.20
C GLU A 284 7.68 -6.39 5.37
N SER A 285 8.36 -7.37 5.97
CA SER A 285 8.27 -8.78 5.60
C SER A 285 7.75 -9.54 6.81
N LEU A 286 6.67 -10.30 6.61
CA LEU A 286 5.97 -11.01 7.67
C LEU A 286 5.28 -12.25 7.09
N ASN A 287 5.16 -13.32 7.89
CA ASN A 287 4.49 -14.56 7.49
C ASN A 287 5.01 -15.19 6.18
N GLY A 288 6.32 -15.06 5.91
CA GLY A 288 6.93 -15.57 4.67
C GLY A 288 6.65 -14.73 3.42
N GLU A 289 5.99 -13.58 3.55
CA GLU A 289 5.70 -12.67 2.44
C GLU A 289 6.76 -11.56 2.34
N ASN A 290 6.95 -11.04 1.12
CA ASN A 290 7.85 -9.91 0.83
C ASN A 290 9.30 -10.10 1.32
N THR A 291 9.85 -11.30 1.16
CA THR A 291 11.18 -11.68 1.67
C THR A 291 12.35 -10.99 0.97
N LEU A 292 12.12 -10.29 -0.15
CA LEU A 292 13.13 -9.53 -0.89
C LEU A 292 12.96 -8.01 -0.78
N GLY A 293 11.93 -7.53 -0.06
CA GLY A 293 11.49 -6.14 -0.04
C GLY A 293 12.35 -5.14 0.73
N ARG A 294 13.65 -5.40 0.97
CA ARG A 294 14.55 -4.60 1.83
C ARG A 294 14.52 -3.10 1.55
N HIS A 295 14.45 -2.74 0.27
CA HIS A 295 14.61 -1.37 -0.21
C HIS A 295 13.30 -0.65 -0.53
N LEU A 296 12.14 -1.23 -0.19
CA LEU A 296 10.84 -0.65 -0.55
C LEU A 296 10.52 0.70 0.14
N GLY A 297 11.31 1.10 1.15
CA GLY A 297 11.25 2.43 1.77
C GLY A 297 12.37 3.39 1.37
N ASP A 298 13.27 3.00 0.47
CA ASP A 298 14.52 3.73 0.18
C ASP A 298 14.41 4.71 -1.00
N GLY A 299 13.29 5.42 -1.07
CA GLY A 299 13.01 6.32 -2.18
C GLY A 299 12.51 5.58 -3.42
N VAL A 300 11.64 4.58 -3.23
CA VAL A 300 11.02 3.88 -4.36
C VAL A 300 10.12 4.84 -5.12
N ALA A 301 10.42 5.06 -6.39
CA ALA A 301 9.74 6.01 -7.24
C ALA A 301 9.06 5.31 -8.42
N THR A 302 7.75 5.46 -8.54
CA THR A 302 6.94 4.85 -9.60
C THR A 302 6.57 5.90 -10.64
N ILE A 303 6.67 5.56 -11.93
CA ILE A 303 6.20 6.42 -13.03
C ILE A 303 5.24 5.60 -13.89
N ARG A 304 3.98 5.97 -13.97
CA ARG A 304 2.96 5.20 -14.70
C ARG A 304 2.42 6.01 -15.87
N VAL A 305 2.17 5.37 -17.00
CA VAL A 305 1.63 6.01 -18.21
C VAL A 305 0.40 5.24 -18.68
N GLY A 306 -0.69 5.95 -18.99
CA GLY A 306 -1.95 5.34 -19.39
C GLY A 306 -2.56 4.49 -18.29
N ALA A 307 -3.34 3.47 -18.65
CA ALA A 307 -4.04 2.60 -17.68
C ALA A 307 -3.18 1.45 -17.14
N ALA A 308 -2.02 1.17 -17.76
CA ALA A 308 -1.14 0.09 -17.38
C ALA A 308 -0.34 0.44 -16.12
N ASP A 309 -0.21 -0.52 -15.20
CA ASP A 309 0.60 -0.35 -14.00
C ASP A 309 2.09 -0.28 -14.32
N GLY A 310 2.57 -1.13 -15.23
CA GLY A 310 3.96 -1.17 -15.69
C GLY A 310 4.94 -1.87 -14.73
N TYR A 311 4.53 -2.18 -13.49
CA TYR A 311 5.40 -2.76 -12.45
C TYR A 311 4.94 -4.14 -11.96
N ARG A 312 3.64 -4.40 -11.94
CA ARG A 312 3.04 -5.66 -11.48
C ARG A 312 3.62 -6.89 -12.18
N GLU A 313 3.82 -6.81 -13.49
CA GLU A 313 4.33 -7.93 -14.29
C GLU A 313 5.81 -8.22 -14.03
N VAL A 314 6.58 -7.25 -13.51
CA VAL A 314 8.01 -7.44 -13.23
C VAL A 314 8.28 -7.96 -11.82
N LEU A 315 7.33 -7.89 -10.88
CA LEU A 315 7.54 -8.28 -9.46
C LEU A 315 8.25 -9.62 -9.27
N SER A 316 7.87 -10.66 -10.02
CA SER A 316 8.46 -12.02 -9.91
C SER A 316 9.84 -12.17 -10.56
N ARG A 317 10.25 -11.18 -11.38
CA ARG A 317 11.51 -11.18 -12.14
C ARG A 317 12.41 -9.99 -11.78
N TRP A 318 11.97 -9.16 -10.84
CA TRP A 318 12.63 -7.93 -10.45
C TRP A 318 14.01 -8.23 -9.90
N ASP A 319 15.02 -7.45 -10.31
CA ASP A 319 16.16 -7.24 -9.43
C ASP A 319 15.73 -6.32 -8.27
N TRP A 320 15.42 -6.92 -7.13
CA TRP A 320 14.98 -6.25 -5.91
C TRP A 320 16.07 -5.37 -5.27
N ALA A 321 17.34 -5.50 -5.69
CA ALA A 321 18.40 -4.58 -5.31
C ALA A 321 18.42 -3.32 -6.19
N ARG A 322 17.56 -3.23 -7.20
CA ARG A 322 17.49 -2.13 -8.17
C ARG A 322 16.07 -1.58 -8.32
N LEU A 323 15.33 -1.48 -7.22
CA LEU A 323 13.98 -0.92 -7.26
C LEU A 323 14.03 0.52 -7.84
N PRO A 324 13.06 0.91 -8.68
CA PRO A 324 12.96 2.24 -9.27
C PRO A 324 13.08 3.34 -8.21
N GLY A 325 13.86 4.38 -8.49
CA GLY A 325 14.13 5.49 -7.58
C GLY A 325 15.22 5.25 -6.53
N THR A 326 15.56 4.00 -6.19
CA THR A 326 16.47 3.71 -5.07
C THR A 326 17.95 3.95 -5.40
N THR A 327 18.77 4.18 -4.36
CA THR A 327 20.24 4.13 -4.44
C THR A 327 20.72 3.04 -3.48
N THR A 328 21.38 2.00 -3.99
CA THR A 328 21.62 0.76 -3.24
C THR A 328 22.98 0.14 -3.55
N GLU A 329 23.55 -0.55 -2.56
CA GLU A 329 24.71 -1.42 -2.75
C GLU A 329 24.31 -2.67 -3.55
N GLN A 330 25.15 -3.06 -4.50
CA GLN A 330 24.96 -4.22 -5.38
C GLN A 330 25.81 -5.40 -4.95
N GLY A 331 25.36 -6.62 -5.30
CA GLY A 331 26.14 -7.85 -5.07
C GLY A 331 26.10 -8.40 -3.65
N ARG A 332 25.13 -7.97 -2.83
CA ARG A 332 24.86 -8.51 -1.50
C ARG A 332 23.53 -9.27 -1.49
N PRO A 333 23.41 -10.39 -0.76
CA PRO A 333 22.11 -11.01 -0.50
C PRO A 333 21.14 -10.00 0.14
N LEU A 334 19.88 -10.02 -0.30
CA LEU A 334 18.84 -9.18 0.24
C LEU A 334 18.18 -9.89 1.40
N GLU A 335 18.38 -9.34 2.60
CA GLU A 335 17.64 -9.72 3.79
C GLU A 335 16.57 -8.67 4.08
N PRO A 336 15.34 -9.07 4.45
CA PRO A 336 14.34 -8.13 4.92
C PRO A 336 14.85 -7.25 6.05
N ARG A 337 14.27 -6.05 6.18
CA ARG A 337 14.48 -5.27 7.40
C ARG A 337 13.78 -5.96 8.57
N PRO A 338 14.36 -5.91 9.79
CA PRO A 338 13.67 -6.31 11.00
C PRO A 338 12.27 -5.68 11.10
N TYR A 339 11.32 -6.46 11.59
CA TYR A 339 9.94 -6.01 11.76
C TYR A 339 9.89 -4.75 12.65
N LEU A 340 9.12 -3.75 12.21
CA LEU A 340 8.98 -2.42 12.85
C LEU A 340 10.26 -1.58 12.93
N GLU A 341 11.36 -1.97 12.28
CA GLU A 341 12.51 -1.09 12.12
C GLU A 341 12.11 0.14 11.30
N ARG A 342 12.49 1.34 11.77
CA ARG A 342 12.17 2.60 11.11
C ARG A 342 13.24 2.98 10.08
N GLY A 343 12.95 4.00 9.28
CA GLY A 343 13.98 4.65 8.47
C GLY A 343 15.07 5.29 9.34
N ALA A 344 16.24 5.54 8.74
CA ALA A 344 17.44 5.92 9.49
C ALA A 344 17.63 7.43 9.70
N SER A 345 16.98 8.28 8.90
CA SER A 345 17.21 9.73 8.91
C SER A 345 15.97 10.53 9.28
N ASP A 346 16.16 11.60 10.07
CA ASP A 346 15.14 12.62 10.32
C ASP A 346 14.95 13.56 9.11
N ASP A 347 15.98 13.69 8.27
CA ASP A 347 16.09 14.61 7.12
C ASP A 347 15.31 14.08 5.90
N VAL A 348 14.01 13.91 6.11
CA VAL A 348 13.04 13.45 5.12
C VAL A 348 11.84 14.38 5.21
N PHE A 349 11.54 15.06 4.12
CA PHE A 349 10.48 16.06 4.09
C PHE A 349 10.02 16.31 2.66
N GLY A 350 8.91 17.00 2.53
CA GLY A 350 8.36 17.31 1.23
C GLY A 350 7.34 18.44 1.30
N TRP A 351 6.96 18.89 0.11
CA TRP A 351 5.99 19.95 -0.07
C TRP A 351 5.21 19.69 -1.36
N ALA A 352 3.96 20.13 -1.40
CA ALA A 352 3.16 20.17 -2.61
C ALA A 352 2.26 21.40 -2.61
N GLY A 353 2.11 22.05 -3.76
CA GLY A 353 1.27 23.23 -3.94
C GLY A 353 1.22 23.69 -5.39
N ASP A 354 0.07 24.20 -5.83
CA ASP A 354 -0.17 24.72 -7.18
C ASP A 354 0.29 23.78 -8.30
N GLY A 355 0.01 22.48 -8.16
CA GLY A 355 0.44 21.45 -9.11
C GLY A 355 1.92 21.07 -9.03
N HIS A 356 2.73 21.70 -8.18
CA HIS A 356 4.13 21.38 -7.99
C HIS A 356 4.34 20.53 -6.73
N GLY A 357 5.52 19.91 -6.62
CA GLY A 357 5.93 19.29 -5.36
C GLY A 357 7.41 18.94 -5.33
N VAL A 358 7.92 18.74 -4.13
CA VAL A 358 9.29 18.28 -3.88
C VAL A 358 9.23 17.22 -2.78
N ALA A 359 9.89 16.08 -3.00
CA ALA A 359 10.14 15.08 -1.96
C ALA A 359 11.65 14.95 -1.77
N VAL A 360 12.09 14.82 -0.53
CA VAL A 360 13.51 14.81 -0.14
C VAL A 360 13.75 13.66 0.82
N MET A 361 14.85 12.93 0.61
CA MET A 361 15.33 11.89 1.49
C MET A 361 16.84 11.97 1.63
N ARG A 362 17.31 12.01 2.88
CA ARG A 362 18.71 11.73 3.18
C ARG A 362 18.90 10.25 3.46
N ILE A 363 19.75 9.58 2.68
CA ILE A 363 20.09 8.16 2.80
C ILE A 363 21.32 7.96 3.72
N ALA A 364 21.29 8.53 4.92
CA ALA A 364 22.39 8.40 5.89
C ALA A 364 22.02 7.43 7.02
N GLY A 365 22.97 6.62 7.48
CA GLY A 365 22.80 5.73 8.63
C GLY A 365 22.05 4.43 8.34
N VAL A 366 21.80 4.13 7.06
CA VAL A 366 21.22 2.88 6.60
C VAL A 366 22.22 2.11 5.74
N ASP A 367 22.30 0.81 5.94
CA ASP A 367 23.30 -0.05 5.32
C ASP A 367 24.73 0.49 5.54
N ARG A 368 25.47 0.83 4.47
CA ARG A 368 26.83 1.40 4.52
C ARG A 368 26.87 2.89 4.16
N PHE A 369 25.72 3.52 3.93
CA PHE A 369 25.68 4.92 3.54
C PHE A 369 25.95 5.83 4.73
N THR A 370 26.99 6.65 4.61
CA THR A 370 27.32 7.69 5.59
C THR A 370 26.66 9.02 5.25
N ASP A 371 26.42 9.29 3.96
CA ASP A 371 25.61 10.42 3.52
C ASP A 371 25.03 10.21 2.11
N GLY A 372 24.08 11.06 1.73
CA GLY A 372 23.51 11.13 0.41
C GLY A 372 22.14 11.78 0.42
N TRP A 373 21.91 12.73 -0.48
CA TRP A 373 20.66 13.47 -0.62
C TRP A 373 19.98 13.12 -1.93
N LYS A 374 18.74 12.64 -1.83
CA LYS A 374 17.87 12.34 -2.97
C LYS A 374 16.70 13.32 -2.95
N ALA A 375 16.42 13.95 -4.08
CA ALA A 375 15.28 14.83 -4.22
C ALA A 375 14.56 14.62 -5.55
N TRP A 376 13.23 14.69 -5.52
CA TRP A 376 12.36 14.60 -6.69
C TRP A 376 11.55 15.87 -6.81
N PHE A 377 11.82 16.65 -7.86
CA PHE A 377 11.14 17.91 -8.17
C PHE A 377 10.06 17.66 -9.21
N CYS A 378 8.80 17.83 -8.82
CA CYS A 378 7.65 17.56 -9.64
C CYS A 378 7.03 18.87 -10.16
N PHE A 379 7.00 19.02 -11.48
CA PHE A 379 6.39 20.13 -12.21
C PHE A 379 5.16 19.64 -12.98
N PRO A 380 4.30 20.52 -13.52
CA PRO A 380 3.23 20.15 -14.45
C PRO A 380 3.64 19.12 -15.51
N ASP A 381 4.79 19.32 -16.15
CA ASP A 381 5.14 18.58 -17.35
C ASP A 381 6.38 17.68 -17.18
N ALA A 382 7.04 17.69 -16.01
CA ALA A 382 8.24 16.90 -15.78
C ALA A 382 8.47 16.55 -14.31
N VAL A 383 9.19 15.44 -14.08
CA VAL A 383 9.85 15.15 -12.81
C VAL A 383 11.36 15.20 -13.01
N VAL A 384 12.07 15.83 -12.08
CA VAL A 384 13.53 15.85 -12.05
C VAL A 384 14.02 15.17 -10.80
N ALA A 385 14.75 14.07 -10.96
CA ALA A 385 15.35 13.30 -9.88
C ALA A 385 16.82 13.67 -9.74
N LEU A 386 17.20 14.19 -8.57
CA LEU A 386 18.56 14.60 -8.24
C LEU A 386 19.12 13.76 -7.10
N GLY A 387 20.41 13.47 -7.17
CA GLY A 387 21.21 12.87 -6.11
C GLY A 387 22.50 13.64 -5.90
N ALA A 388 22.89 13.91 -4.66
CA ALA A 388 24.14 14.58 -4.31
C ALA A 388 24.74 14.02 -3.01
N GLY A 389 26.07 14.11 -2.85
CA GLY A 389 26.73 13.67 -1.61
C GLY A 389 26.64 12.18 -1.33
N ILE A 390 26.46 11.34 -2.35
CA ILE A 390 26.29 9.90 -2.16
C ILE A 390 27.63 9.32 -1.71
N SER A 391 27.74 9.03 -0.41
CA SER A 391 28.93 8.50 0.24
C SER A 391 28.61 7.20 0.97
N ALA A 392 29.26 6.12 0.57
CA ALA A 392 29.07 4.78 1.14
C ALA A 392 30.44 4.06 1.27
N PRO A 393 31.31 4.51 2.20
CA PRO A 393 32.63 3.96 2.35
C PRO A 393 32.56 2.46 2.68
N GLY A 394 33.31 1.64 1.94
CA GLY A 394 33.35 0.20 2.12
C GLY A 394 32.13 -0.54 1.57
N ALA A 395 31.23 0.13 0.83
CA ALA A 395 30.29 -0.56 -0.03
C ALA A 395 31.02 -1.21 -1.21
N ASN A 396 30.46 -2.31 -1.71
CA ASN A 396 30.71 -2.79 -3.06
C ASN A 396 30.26 -1.73 -4.08
N ARG A 397 29.80 -2.14 -5.26
CA ARG A 397 29.29 -1.22 -6.27
C ARG A 397 27.96 -0.60 -5.83
N VAL A 398 27.82 0.72 -5.91
CA VAL A 398 26.57 1.44 -5.61
C VAL A 398 25.90 1.88 -6.90
N VAL A 399 24.59 1.67 -7.00
CA VAL A 399 23.78 2.03 -8.17
C VAL A 399 22.58 2.86 -7.75
N THR A 400 22.27 3.91 -8.50
CA THR A 400 20.94 4.51 -8.49
C THR A 400 20.13 3.96 -9.65
N THR A 401 18.96 3.39 -9.38
CA THR A 401 18.04 2.98 -10.45
C THR A 401 16.99 4.06 -10.66
N VAL A 402 16.88 4.61 -11.87
CA VAL A 402 15.80 5.53 -12.23
C VAL A 402 14.52 4.75 -12.45
N ASP A 403 14.62 3.65 -13.18
CA ASP A 403 13.47 2.83 -13.55
C ASP A 403 13.87 1.39 -13.81
N GLN A 404 12.95 0.47 -13.51
CA GLN A 404 13.06 -0.94 -13.79
C GLN A 404 11.66 -1.51 -14.00
N ARG A 405 11.30 -1.81 -15.24
CA ARG A 405 9.93 -2.19 -15.65
C ARG A 405 9.95 -3.15 -16.82
N LEU A 406 8.78 -3.72 -17.15
CA LEU A 406 8.65 -4.55 -18.35
C LEU A 406 9.02 -3.76 -19.62
N ALA A 407 9.88 -4.32 -20.45
CA ALA A 407 10.26 -3.72 -21.73
C ALA A 407 9.10 -3.85 -22.74
N VAL A 408 8.29 -2.79 -22.84
CA VAL A 408 7.26 -2.63 -23.88
C VAL A 408 7.75 -1.76 -25.05
N GLY A 409 7.54 -2.23 -26.28
CA GLY A 409 7.90 -1.51 -27.50
C GLY A 409 9.41 -1.34 -27.70
N ALA A 410 9.79 -0.42 -28.59
CA ALA A 410 11.20 -0.11 -28.85
C ALA A 410 11.80 0.72 -27.69
N VAL A 411 13.05 0.43 -27.35
CA VAL A 411 13.87 1.23 -26.44
C VAL A 411 14.91 1.99 -27.26
N THR A 412 14.97 3.30 -27.11
CA THR A 412 16.08 4.12 -27.63
C THR A 412 17.01 4.50 -26.49
N THR A 413 18.28 4.77 -26.80
CA THR A 413 19.30 5.14 -25.80
C THR A 413 19.81 6.58 -25.95
N ASP A 414 19.50 7.26 -27.06
CA ASP A 414 19.86 8.65 -27.30
C ASP A 414 18.80 9.38 -28.14
N PRO A 415 17.85 10.11 -27.51
CA PRO A 415 17.58 10.13 -26.07
C PRO A 415 17.04 8.78 -25.58
N VAL A 416 17.06 8.55 -24.27
CA VAL A 416 16.47 7.34 -23.69
C VAL A 416 14.93 7.45 -23.75
N ARG A 417 14.28 6.56 -24.50
CA ARG A 417 12.81 6.52 -24.58
C ARG A 417 12.31 5.10 -24.40
N HIS A 418 11.27 4.95 -23.58
CA HIS A 418 10.64 3.67 -23.31
C HIS A 418 9.24 3.88 -22.73
N GLY A 419 8.27 3.04 -23.13
CA GLY A 419 6.96 2.99 -22.46
C GLY A 419 6.15 4.29 -22.45
N GLY A 420 6.32 5.15 -23.47
CA GLY A 420 5.68 6.47 -23.53
C GLY A 420 6.35 7.54 -22.66
N LEU A 421 7.55 7.26 -22.14
CA LEU A 421 8.38 8.18 -21.38
C LEU A 421 9.66 8.50 -22.14
N THR A 422 10.14 9.72 -21.92
CA THR A 422 11.46 10.19 -22.26
C THR A 422 12.24 10.40 -20.96
N TYR A 423 13.44 9.85 -20.90
CA TYR A 423 14.38 10.05 -19.81
C TYR A 423 15.58 10.81 -20.37
N VAL A 424 15.98 11.87 -19.68
CA VAL A 424 17.16 12.67 -20.02
C VAL A 424 18.14 12.60 -18.85
N PRO A 425 19.02 11.60 -18.83
CA PRO A 425 20.11 11.54 -17.87
C PRO A 425 21.11 12.66 -18.15
N LEU A 426 21.45 13.45 -17.13
CA LEU A 426 22.40 14.56 -17.23
C LEU A 426 23.80 14.20 -16.73
N THR A 427 23.98 12.92 -16.37
CA THR A 427 25.23 12.32 -15.86
C THR A 427 25.43 10.95 -16.53
N PRO A 428 26.66 10.37 -16.50
CA PRO A 428 26.92 9.06 -17.09
C PRO A 428 25.97 7.98 -16.56
N HIS A 429 25.29 7.29 -17.46
CA HIS A 429 24.20 6.38 -17.14
C HIS A 429 24.34 5.06 -17.91
N PHE A 430 23.56 4.05 -17.50
CA PHE A 430 23.41 2.82 -18.24
C PHE A 430 21.94 2.59 -18.61
N VAL A 431 21.72 1.97 -19.76
CA VAL A 431 20.43 1.42 -20.18
C VAL A 431 20.63 -0.03 -20.54
N THR A 432 19.78 -0.90 -19.99
CA THR A 432 19.80 -2.33 -20.28
C THR A 432 18.40 -2.84 -20.55
N VAL A 433 18.28 -3.79 -21.47
CA VAL A 433 17.07 -4.59 -21.65
C VAL A 433 17.46 -6.05 -21.54
N GLU A 434 17.25 -6.63 -20.36
CA GLU A 434 17.64 -8.00 -20.06
C GLU A 434 16.41 -8.82 -19.68
N ARG A 435 16.23 -9.98 -20.32
CA ARG A 435 15.08 -10.89 -20.07
C ARG A 435 13.72 -10.18 -20.16
N GLY A 436 13.61 -9.19 -21.04
CA GLY A 436 12.39 -8.40 -21.24
C GLY A 436 12.15 -7.32 -20.17
N ILE A 437 13.15 -6.96 -19.38
CA ILE A 437 13.08 -5.91 -18.36
C ILE A 437 13.95 -4.74 -18.81
N PHE A 438 13.34 -3.56 -18.98
CA PHE A 438 14.04 -2.30 -19.16
C PHE A 438 14.57 -1.82 -17.82
N THR A 439 15.85 -1.43 -17.75
CA THR A 439 16.44 -0.77 -16.60
C THR A 439 17.27 0.42 -17.04
N LEU A 440 17.06 1.56 -16.37
CA LEU A 440 17.85 2.78 -16.52
C LEU A 440 18.41 3.17 -15.15
N GLY A 441 19.68 3.55 -15.09
CA GLY A 441 20.29 3.99 -13.85
C GLY A 441 21.68 4.62 -13.99
N PHE A 442 22.28 4.90 -12.84
CA PHE A 442 23.60 5.50 -12.68
C PHE A 442 24.47 4.56 -11.85
N ASP A 443 25.72 4.37 -12.29
CA ASP A 443 26.72 3.60 -11.56
C ASP A 443 27.67 4.55 -10.83
N HIS A 444 27.65 4.49 -9.50
CA HIS A 444 28.51 5.31 -8.64
C HIS A 444 29.84 4.61 -8.33
N GLY A 445 30.05 3.40 -8.86
CA GLY A 445 31.25 2.62 -8.62
C GLY A 445 31.33 2.03 -7.21
N PRO A 446 32.47 1.41 -6.86
CA PRO A 446 32.72 0.90 -5.52
C PRO A 446 33.03 2.01 -4.53
N SER A 447 32.51 1.90 -3.30
CA SER A 447 32.80 2.83 -2.20
C SER A 447 32.73 4.32 -2.61
N PRO A 448 31.59 4.80 -3.14
CA PRO A 448 31.48 6.17 -3.61
C PRO A 448 31.71 7.16 -2.46
N ASP A 449 32.27 8.32 -2.81
CA ASP A 449 32.45 9.47 -1.94
C ASP A 449 32.07 10.74 -2.71
N ASP A 450 31.03 11.44 -2.23
CA ASP A 450 30.44 12.62 -2.87
C ASP A 450 29.95 12.39 -4.32
N ALA A 451 29.43 11.19 -4.61
CA ALA A 451 28.85 10.91 -5.92
C ALA A 451 27.50 11.61 -6.12
N SER A 452 27.10 11.83 -7.37
CA SER A 452 25.86 12.53 -7.73
C SER A 452 25.22 11.96 -8.98
N TYR A 453 23.91 12.21 -9.15
CA TYR A 453 23.19 11.93 -10.38
C TYR A 453 22.12 12.99 -10.65
N ALA A 454 21.69 13.09 -11.90
CA ALA A 454 20.56 13.92 -12.31
C ALA A 454 19.84 13.31 -13.51
N CYS A 455 18.51 13.25 -13.46
CA CYS A 455 17.66 12.77 -14.54
C CYS A 455 16.38 13.60 -14.64
N VAL A 456 16.04 14.04 -15.86
CA VAL A 456 14.72 14.58 -16.19
C VAL A 456 13.85 13.45 -16.75
N ILE A 457 12.58 13.42 -16.38
CA ILE A 457 11.62 12.37 -16.74
C ILE A 457 10.30 13.04 -17.12
N ALA A 458 9.82 12.80 -18.34
CA ALA A 458 8.51 13.26 -18.80
C ALA A 458 8.06 12.44 -20.02
N PRO A 459 6.76 12.39 -20.35
CA PRO A 459 6.33 11.93 -21.66
C PRO A 459 6.96 12.78 -22.78
N ASP A 460 6.82 14.10 -22.66
CA ASP A 460 7.38 15.11 -23.55
C ASP A 460 8.23 16.09 -22.72
N ILE A 461 9.53 16.18 -23.02
CA ILE A 461 10.49 16.92 -22.20
C ILE A 461 10.29 18.44 -22.39
N PRO A 462 9.95 19.20 -21.33
CA PRO A 462 9.94 20.66 -21.38
C PRO A 462 11.36 21.21 -21.21
N GLU A 463 11.51 22.53 -21.31
CA GLU A 463 12.76 23.20 -20.95
C GLU A 463 13.01 23.09 -19.45
N VAL A 464 14.07 22.37 -19.08
CA VAL A 464 14.49 22.10 -17.70
C VAL A 464 15.96 22.46 -17.52
N GLU A 465 16.25 23.15 -16.42
CA GLU A 465 17.61 23.52 -16.02
C GLU A 465 17.85 23.11 -14.57
N VAL A 466 18.92 22.35 -14.32
CA VAL A 466 19.38 22.04 -12.95
C VAL A 466 20.33 23.16 -12.52
N LEU A 467 19.89 23.99 -11.56
CA LEU A 467 20.61 25.17 -11.10
C LEU A 467 21.65 24.85 -10.02
N ALA A 468 21.40 23.83 -9.22
CA ALA A 468 22.30 23.33 -8.19
C ALA A 468 21.98 21.86 -7.86
N ASN A 469 23.01 21.08 -7.56
CA ASN A 469 22.89 19.71 -7.09
C ASN A 469 24.04 19.36 -6.13
N THR A 470 23.98 19.90 -4.92
CA THR A 470 24.93 19.64 -3.82
C THR A 470 24.19 19.15 -2.58
N PRO A 471 24.90 18.61 -1.56
CA PRO A 471 24.29 18.20 -0.30
C PRO A 471 23.54 19.33 0.43
N ASP A 472 23.94 20.58 0.23
CA ASP A 472 23.31 21.74 0.89
C ASP A 472 22.13 22.31 0.08
N VAL A 473 22.21 22.24 -1.26
CA VAL A 473 21.25 22.88 -2.17
C VAL A 473 20.99 22.01 -3.41
N GLN A 474 19.71 21.74 -3.66
CA GLN A 474 19.24 21.12 -4.90
C GLN A 474 18.17 22.02 -5.50
N SER A 475 18.35 22.47 -6.74
CA SER A 475 17.48 23.49 -7.35
C SER A 475 17.28 23.21 -8.83
N VAL A 476 16.03 23.31 -9.26
CA VAL A 476 15.59 23.01 -10.62
C VAL A 476 14.65 24.10 -11.11
N ARG A 477 14.85 24.55 -12.34
CA ARG A 477 13.93 25.41 -13.08
C ARG A 477 13.28 24.61 -14.19
N CYS A 478 11.95 24.72 -14.33
CA CYS A 478 11.20 24.16 -15.43
C CYS A 478 10.23 25.22 -15.93
N GLY A 479 10.40 25.66 -17.18
CA GLY A 479 9.73 26.85 -17.69
C GLY A 479 9.94 28.07 -16.79
N GLY A 480 8.84 28.73 -16.39
CA GLY A 480 8.88 29.93 -15.55
C GLY A 480 8.93 29.70 -14.04
N THR A 481 9.04 28.46 -13.56
CA THR A 481 9.03 28.15 -12.12
C THR A 481 10.34 27.51 -11.69
N THR A 482 10.88 27.98 -10.57
CA THR A 482 12.05 27.38 -9.92
C THR A 482 11.63 26.77 -8.59
N LEU A 483 12.02 25.51 -8.36
CA LEU A 483 11.88 24.82 -7.09
C LEU A 483 13.27 24.62 -6.50
N THR A 484 13.44 24.98 -5.22
CA THR A 484 14.72 24.85 -4.53
C THR A 484 14.53 24.18 -3.19
N ARG A 485 15.30 23.13 -2.94
CA ARG A 485 15.57 22.61 -1.61
C ARG A 485 16.88 23.19 -1.11
N ARG A 486 16.88 23.79 0.08
CA ARG A 486 18.07 24.32 0.76
C ARG A 486 18.00 23.94 2.24
N GLY A 487 18.94 23.12 2.72
CA GLY A 487 18.84 22.56 4.07
C GLY A 487 17.52 21.79 4.26
N GLY A 488 16.72 22.16 5.26
CA GLY A 488 15.39 21.60 5.52
C GLY A 488 14.23 22.31 4.83
N ASP A 489 14.49 23.36 4.05
CA ASP A 489 13.47 24.22 3.47
C ASP A 489 13.25 23.96 1.98
N ILE A 490 12.01 24.12 1.53
CA ILE A 490 11.61 24.09 0.12
C ILE A 490 10.99 25.43 -0.26
N THR A 491 11.50 26.05 -1.32
CA THR A 491 10.96 27.29 -1.88
C THR A 491 10.55 27.13 -3.33
N ARG A 492 9.54 27.90 -3.72
CA ARG A 492 9.09 28.07 -5.10
C ARG A 492 9.19 29.54 -5.46
N THR A 493 9.82 29.86 -6.59
CA THR A 493 9.96 31.22 -7.13
C THR A 493 9.61 31.28 -8.60
#